data_AF-Q7MUY1-F1
#
_entry.id   AF-Q7MUY1-F1
#
_cell.length_a   1.000
_cell.length_b   1.000
_cell.length_c   1.000
_cell.angle_alpha   90.00
_cell.angle_beta   90.00
_cell.angle_gamma   90.00
#
_symmetry.space_group_name_H-M   'P 1'
#
loop_
_entity.id
_entity.type
_entity.pdbx_description
1 polymer ?
#
loop_
_entity_poly.entity_id
_entity_poly.type
_entity_poly.pdbx_seq_one_letter_code
_entity_poly.pdbx_strand_id
1 'polypeptide(L)'
;MRCILLGSGTSTGVPEVGCHCRVCRSEDRHDKRTRTSLLIITDAGKRILIDCSPDFRQQALFAGIDSLDAVLLTHEHFDHVGGLDDLRTICWHRELAVYAEQNVLDSIRDRLHYVFRKNPYPGTPLLKLCEVKPDMPFQVADLTVEPLRIMHGRLPILGYKIGEMAFLTDMKDIAAEEIECLKSCRLLFINGLRYRKEHPSHQTIEQAIDTIGQIGNPESVLIHLSHHAPLHQEHLEILPPHIHSGYDGLEAIIDEKGIRIKDFEPHVSRSEYHYQDCGRIGYESALTLQRKLFHDAVADKLENRKPQNTLLFCEHEPVLTLGKHGHEENLLLSESELKSRDIRLFHIERGGDITYHGPGQITGYPIFDLEQYGIGLRSYIEMLEQCIIDLIAIFGLKGERSAGASGVWLDPDIPGRTRKICAIGVKSSRHITMHGFALNVNTDLDYFKLINPCGFSDRGVTSISRELGREQDFILVKQQLEAVFRRNFGAL
;
A
#
# COMPACT_ATOMS: atom_id res chain seq x y z
N MET A 1 -10.26 -5.13 -13.65
CA MET A 1 -10.56 -5.03 -12.20
C MET A 1 -10.42 -6.39 -11.51
N ARG A 2 -9.92 -6.42 -10.26
CA ARG A 2 -9.76 -7.63 -9.44
C ARG A 2 -10.56 -7.49 -8.15
N CYS A 3 -11.28 -8.54 -7.75
CA CYS A 3 -12.07 -8.60 -6.52
C CYS A 3 -11.62 -9.80 -5.69
N ILE A 4 -11.13 -9.57 -4.48
CA ILE A 4 -10.60 -10.59 -3.59
C ILE A 4 -11.52 -10.69 -2.37
N LEU A 5 -12.16 -11.85 -2.21
CA LEU A 5 -13.04 -12.13 -1.08
C LEU A 5 -12.17 -12.41 0.16
N LEU A 6 -12.07 -11.42 1.04
CA LEU A 6 -11.25 -11.51 2.25
C LEU A 6 -11.92 -12.38 3.32
N GLY A 7 -13.24 -12.31 3.39
CA GLY A 7 -14.08 -13.13 4.26
C GLY A 7 -15.38 -13.49 3.56
N SER A 8 -15.90 -14.68 3.86
CA SER A 8 -17.09 -15.25 3.23
C SER A 8 -18.20 -15.65 4.22
N GLY A 9 -17.98 -15.40 5.51
CA GLY A 9 -18.82 -15.89 6.60
C GLY A 9 -19.81 -14.87 7.15
N THR A 10 -20.74 -15.37 7.97
CA THR A 10 -21.69 -14.59 8.75
C THR A 10 -21.04 -13.89 9.95
N SER A 11 -21.82 -13.10 10.69
CA SER A 11 -21.39 -12.40 11.92
C SER A 11 -20.67 -13.27 12.97
N THR A 12 -20.95 -14.56 13.03
CA THR A 12 -20.27 -15.52 13.93
C THR A 12 -18.96 -16.08 13.39
N GLY A 13 -18.69 -15.92 12.10
CA GLY A 13 -17.64 -16.65 11.39
C GLY A 13 -17.90 -18.17 11.32
N VAL A 14 -17.07 -18.88 10.57
CA VAL A 14 -17.04 -20.34 10.51
C VAL A 14 -15.60 -20.81 10.66
N PRO A 15 -15.25 -21.63 11.68
CA PRO A 15 -16.14 -22.22 12.67
C PRO A 15 -16.73 -21.19 13.64
N GLU A 16 -18.01 -21.35 13.97
CA GLU A 16 -18.62 -20.64 15.09
C GLU A 16 -18.02 -21.14 16.41
N VAL A 17 -17.65 -20.21 17.29
CA VAL A 17 -17.06 -20.52 18.60
C VAL A 17 -18.02 -21.40 19.42
N GLY A 18 -17.53 -22.56 19.85
CA GLY A 18 -18.31 -23.54 20.63
C GLY A 18 -19.20 -24.47 19.78
N CYS A 19 -19.21 -24.34 18.46
CA CYS A 19 -19.92 -25.25 17.58
C CYS A 19 -19.05 -26.44 17.15
N HIS A 20 -19.64 -27.63 17.13
CA HIS A 20 -18.98 -28.89 16.74
C HIS A 20 -19.69 -29.58 15.56
N CYS A 21 -20.46 -28.83 14.76
CA CYS A 21 -21.14 -29.39 13.58
C CYS A 21 -20.12 -29.86 12.53
N ARG A 22 -20.61 -30.54 11.48
CA ARG A 22 -19.76 -31.04 10.38
C ARG A 22 -18.96 -29.93 9.69
N VAL A 23 -19.57 -28.79 9.41
CA VAL A 23 -18.92 -27.65 8.74
C VAL A 23 -17.84 -27.02 9.63
N CYS A 24 -18.16 -26.74 10.91
CA CYS A 24 -17.17 -26.20 11.85
C CYS A 24 -15.98 -27.13 12.09
N ARG A 25 -16.16 -28.45 11.94
CA ARG A 25 -15.11 -29.47 12.05
C ARG A 25 -14.42 -29.82 10.72
N SER A 26 -14.81 -29.20 9.61
CA SER A 26 -14.17 -29.46 8.31
C SER A 26 -12.69 -29.07 8.38
N GLU A 27 -11.80 -29.90 7.83
CA GLU A 27 -10.37 -29.57 7.67
C GLU A 27 -10.12 -28.86 6.33
N ASP A 28 -11.13 -28.76 5.46
CA ASP A 28 -11.03 -28.01 4.22
C ASP A 28 -10.93 -26.50 4.54
N ARG A 29 -9.89 -25.85 4.03
CA ARG A 29 -9.68 -24.40 4.22
C ARG A 29 -10.83 -23.57 3.64
N HIS A 30 -11.53 -24.05 2.61
CA HIS A 30 -12.63 -23.33 1.96
C HIS A 30 -13.88 -23.25 2.85
N ASP A 31 -13.95 -24.07 3.90
CA ASP A 31 -15.01 -24.03 4.93
C ASP A 31 -14.65 -23.14 6.13
N LYS A 32 -13.43 -22.57 6.17
CA LYS A 32 -13.01 -21.58 7.16
C LYS A 32 -13.35 -20.19 6.64
N ARG A 33 -14.23 -19.49 7.35
CA ARG A 33 -14.87 -18.24 6.90
C ARG A 33 -14.77 -17.17 7.98
N THR A 34 -13.93 -16.17 7.74
CA THR A 34 -13.95 -14.89 8.45
C THR A 34 -15.15 -14.06 7.99
N ARG A 35 -15.48 -12.99 8.71
CA ARG A 35 -16.66 -12.15 8.43
C ARG A 35 -16.53 -11.49 7.06
N THR A 36 -17.66 -11.45 6.36
CA THR A 36 -17.75 -11.01 4.96
C THR A 36 -17.07 -9.66 4.73
N SER A 37 -16.15 -9.61 3.75
CA SER A 37 -15.43 -8.41 3.33
C SER A 37 -14.82 -8.63 1.94
N LEU A 38 -14.77 -7.59 1.11
CA LEU A 38 -14.24 -7.65 -0.26
C LEU A 38 -13.18 -6.57 -0.48
N LEU A 39 -12.01 -6.96 -1.02
CA LEU A 39 -11.02 -6.01 -1.53
C LEU A 39 -11.14 -5.90 -3.05
N ILE A 40 -11.36 -4.69 -3.54
CA ILE A 40 -11.31 -4.35 -4.97
C ILE A 40 -9.98 -3.68 -5.28
N ILE A 41 -9.31 -4.18 -6.32
CA ILE A 41 -8.11 -3.59 -6.91
C ILE A 41 -8.43 -3.16 -8.34
N THR A 42 -8.32 -1.86 -8.61
CA THR A 42 -8.61 -1.28 -9.93
C THR A 42 -7.45 -1.49 -10.89
N ASP A 43 -7.68 -1.23 -12.18
CA ASP A 43 -6.63 -1.34 -13.18
C ASP A 43 -5.52 -0.28 -12.99
N ALA A 44 -5.83 0.84 -12.32
CA ALA A 44 -4.85 1.83 -11.86
C ALA A 44 -4.18 1.47 -10.51
N GLY A 45 -4.46 0.29 -9.95
CA GLY A 45 -3.88 -0.20 -8.71
C GLY A 45 -4.51 0.39 -7.43
N LYS A 46 -5.66 1.06 -7.54
CA LYS A 46 -6.37 1.61 -6.37
C LYS A 46 -7.03 0.50 -5.56
N ARG A 47 -7.00 0.62 -4.23
CA ARG A 47 -7.48 -0.41 -3.30
C ARG A 47 -8.71 0.08 -2.52
N ILE A 48 -9.85 -0.54 -2.76
CA ILE A 48 -11.12 -0.17 -2.14
C ILE A 48 -11.63 -1.38 -1.34
N LEU A 49 -11.89 -1.18 -0.05
CA LEU A 49 -12.45 -2.22 0.82
C LEU A 49 -13.96 -2.06 0.92
N ILE A 50 -14.73 -3.13 0.73
CA ILE A 50 -16.16 -3.19 1.08
C ILE A 50 -16.29 -3.97 2.37
N ASP A 51 -16.87 -3.30 3.37
CA ASP A 51 -17.01 -3.74 4.77
C ASP A 51 -15.67 -4.02 5.47
N CYS A 52 -15.49 -3.39 6.63
CA CYS A 52 -14.28 -3.51 7.46
C CYS A 52 -14.61 -4.32 8.71
N SER A 53 -14.60 -5.65 8.54
CA SER A 53 -15.03 -6.59 9.56
C SER A 53 -14.08 -6.66 10.77
N PRO A 54 -14.51 -7.19 11.93
CA PRO A 54 -13.62 -7.45 13.07
C PRO A 54 -12.43 -8.39 12.76
N ASP A 55 -12.49 -9.13 11.65
CA ASP A 55 -11.39 -9.99 11.20
C ASP A 55 -10.40 -9.22 10.29
N PHE A 56 -10.60 -7.91 10.07
CA PHE A 56 -9.82 -7.10 9.12
C PHE A 56 -8.32 -7.21 9.33
N ARG A 57 -7.81 -7.23 10.56
CA ARG A 57 -6.37 -7.42 10.80
C ARG A 57 -5.86 -8.74 10.21
N GLN A 58 -6.58 -9.84 10.43
CA GLN A 58 -6.19 -11.15 9.88
C GLN A 58 -6.32 -11.16 8.36
N GLN A 59 -7.41 -10.59 7.84
CA GLN A 59 -7.68 -10.46 6.42
C GLN A 59 -6.62 -9.63 5.69
N ALA A 60 -6.22 -8.49 6.27
CA ALA A 60 -5.18 -7.62 5.76
C ALA A 60 -3.80 -8.29 5.77
N LEU A 61 -3.48 -9.05 6.82
CA LEU A 61 -2.24 -9.85 6.87
C LEU A 61 -2.23 -10.95 5.80
N PHE A 62 -3.37 -11.63 5.61
CA PHE A 62 -3.53 -12.65 4.57
C PHE A 62 -3.37 -12.03 3.18
N ALA A 63 -4.02 -10.89 2.91
CA ALA A 63 -4.02 -10.25 1.61
C ALA A 63 -2.85 -9.30 1.34
N GLY A 64 -1.96 -9.09 2.31
CA GLY A 64 -0.86 -8.12 2.19
C GLY A 64 -1.35 -6.69 2.00
N ILE A 65 -2.42 -6.29 2.70
CA ILE A 65 -2.97 -4.93 2.63
C ILE A 65 -2.14 -4.01 3.54
N ASP A 66 -1.45 -3.06 2.93
CA ASP A 66 -0.65 -2.03 3.58
C ASP A 66 -1.13 -0.59 3.26
N SER A 67 -2.14 -0.50 2.39
CA SER A 67 -2.68 0.75 1.85
C SER A 67 -4.13 0.52 1.39
N LEU A 68 -4.96 1.53 1.59
CA LEU A 68 -6.33 1.62 1.08
C LEU A 68 -6.55 3.04 0.56
N ASP A 69 -7.30 3.17 -0.53
CA ASP A 69 -7.74 4.45 -1.08
C ASP A 69 -9.13 4.84 -0.58
N ALA A 70 -9.99 3.85 -0.27
CA ALA A 70 -11.31 4.08 0.31
C ALA A 70 -11.87 2.83 1.01
N VAL A 71 -12.88 3.05 1.85
CA VAL A 71 -13.73 2.02 2.44
C VAL A 71 -15.18 2.32 2.10
N LEU A 72 -15.94 1.32 1.64
CA LEU A 72 -17.39 1.35 1.47
C LEU A 72 -18.02 0.48 2.56
N LEU A 73 -19.06 0.96 3.23
CA LEU A 73 -19.76 0.18 4.25
C LEU A 73 -21.20 -0.03 3.84
N THR A 74 -21.69 -1.26 3.99
CA THR A 74 -23.06 -1.63 3.60
C THR A 74 -24.07 -1.23 4.67
N HIS A 75 -23.75 -1.46 5.95
CA HIS A 75 -24.59 -1.11 7.10
C HIS A 75 -23.84 -1.12 8.44
N GLU A 76 -24.52 -0.77 9.53
CA GLU A 76 -23.94 -0.47 10.84
C GLU A 76 -23.66 -1.68 11.76
N HIS A 77 -23.96 -2.90 11.31
CA HIS A 77 -23.74 -4.09 12.11
C HIS A 77 -22.26 -4.34 12.35
N PHE A 78 -21.95 -4.87 13.54
CA PHE A 78 -20.58 -4.91 14.05
C PHE A 78 -19.65 -5.79 13.20
N ASP A 79 -20.17 -6.86 12.60
CA ASP A 79 -19.45 -7.72 11.68
C ASP A 79 -19.01 -7.03 10.37
N HIS A 80 -19.55 -5.85 10.06
CA HIS A 80 -19.20 -5.07 8.87
C HIS A 80 -18.37 -3.82 9.16
N VAL A 81 -18.36 -3.35 10.42
CA VAL A 81 -17.67 -2.10 10.81
C VAL A 81 -16.66 -2.26 11.94
N GLY A 82 -16.62 -3.42 12.60
CA GLY A 82 -15.86 -3.61 13.84
C GLY A 82 -14.33 -3.56 13.66
N GLY A 83 -13.82 -3.71 12.44
CA GLY A 83 -12.39 -3.61 12.11
C GLY A 83 -11.91 -2.20 11.82
N LEU A 84 -12.78 -1.19 11.83
CA LEU A 84 -12.40 0.19 11.50
C LEU A 84 -11.29 0.77 12.42
N ASP A 85 -11.13 0.27 13.65
CA ASP A 85 -10.01 0.69 14.51
C ASP A 85 -8.65 0.13 14.03
N ASP A 86 -8.62 -1.07 13.43
CA ASP A 86 -7.39 -1.69 12.91
C ASP A 86 -6.80 -0.92 11.72
N LEU A 87 -7.62 -0.08 11.05
CA LEU A 87 -7.19 0.85 10.00
C LEU A 87 -6.15 1.86 10.50
N ARG A 88 -5.97 2.01 11.82
CA ARG A 88 -4.91 2.85 12.39
C ARG A 88 -3.54 2.58 11.80
N THR A 89 -3.23 1.32 11.48
CA THR A 89 -1.93 0.95 10.91
C THR A 89 -1.78 1.36 9.44
N ILE A 90 -2.90 1.66 8.77
CA ILE A 90 -2.97 2.04 7.36
C ILE A 90 -3.09 3.57 7.21
N CYS A 91 -3.91 4.23 8.03
CA CYS A 91 -4.34 5.61 7.82
C CYS A 91 -4.10 6.57 9.01
N TRP A 92 -3.15 6.28 9.91
CA TRP A 92 -2.78 7.23 10.97
C TRP A 92 -2.08 8.50 10.45
N HIS A 93 -1.47 8.44 9.25
CA HIS A 93 -0.66 9.51 8.65
C HIS A 93 -1.31 10.15 7.41
N ARG A 94 -2.45 9.62 6.95
CA ARG A 94 -3.18 10.08 5.78
C ARG A 94 -4.66 9.84 6.01
N GLU A 95 -5.50 10.81 5.65
CA GLU A 95 -6.95 10.63 5.68
C GLU A 95 -7.39 9.51 4.73
N LEU A 96 -8.22 8.60 5.24
CA LEU A 96 -8.89 7.54 4.48
C LEU A 96 -10.39 7.83 4.41
N ALA A 97 -10.94 7.88 3.20
CA ALA A 97 -12.36 8.13 2.99
C ALA A 97 -13.18 6.88 3.31
N VAL A 98 -14.22 7.04 4.13
CA VAL A 98 -15.18 6.00 4.51
C VAL A 98 -16.56 6.43 4.03
N TYR A 99 -17.12 5.68 3.11
CA TYR A 99 -18.39 5.97 2.45
C TYR A 99 -19.49 5.06 3.01
N ALA A 100 -20.57 5.66 3.51
CA ALA A 100 -21.73 4.94 4.01
C ALA A 100 -22.96 5.86 4.06
N GLU A 101 -24.14 5.28 4.26
CA GLU A 101 -25.36 6.03 4.54
C GLU A 101 -25.26 6.78 5.88
N GLN A 102 -25.98 7.89 6.04
CA GLN A 102 -25.82 8.80 7.17
C GLN A 102 -26.02 8.12 8.53
N ASN A 103 -27.00 7.21 8.66
CA ASN A 103 -27.23 6.43 9.88
C ASN A 103 -26.02 5.54 10.26
N VAL A 104 -25.35 4.97 9.25
CA VAL A 104 -24.15 4.15 9.44
C VAL A 104 -22.99 5.03 9.91
N LEU A 105 -22.81 6.20 9.29
CA LEU A 105 -21.80 7.18 9.69
C LEU A 105 -22.00 7.67 11.14
N ASP A 106 -23.25 7.89 11.55
CA ASP A 106 -23.58 8.27 12.93
C ASP A 106 -23.24 7.14 13.91
N SER A 107 -23.59 5.89 13.59
CA SER A 107 -23.20 4.71 14.38
C SER A 107 -21.68 4.58 14.53
N ILE A 108 -20.92 4.85 13.46
CA ILE A 108 -19.45 4.85 13.50
C ILE A 108 -18.93 5.97 14.40
N ARG A 109 -19.49 7.18 14.32
CA ARG A 109 -19.11 8.30 15.20
C ARG A 109 -19.31 7.94 16.67
N ASP A 110 -20.39 7.26 17.00
CA ASP A 110 -20.69 6.85 18.38
C ASP A 110 -19.75 5.74 18.87
N ARG A 111 -19.57 4.68 18.08
CA ARG A 111 -18.71 3.53 18.42
C ARG A 111 -17.24 3.92 18.52
N LEU A 112 -16.78 4.79 17.62
CA LEU A 112 -15.40 5.26 17.52
C LEU A 112 -15.28 6.74 17.94
N HIS A 113 -16.07 7.18 18.93
CA HIS A 113 -16.10 8.58 19.38
C HIS A 113 -14.72 9.18 19.71
N TYR A 114 -13.73 8.35 20.08
CA TYR A 114 -12.35 8.78 20.32
C TYR A 114 -11.59 9.16 19.04
N VAL A 115 -11.98 8.62 17.88
CA VAL A 115 -11.45 8.96 16.56
C VAL A 115 -11.84 10.37 16.15
N PHE A 116 -13.09 10.77 16.44
CA PHE A 116 -13.67 12.03 15.98
C PHE A 116 -13.59 13.17 17.01
N ARG A 117 -12.75 13.04 18.05
CA ARG A 117 -12.52 14.13 19.00
C ARG A 117 -11.75 15.26 18.34
N LYS A 118 -11.86 16.47 18.90
CA LYS A 118 -11.09 17.65 18.45
C LYS A 118 -9.57 17.42 18.47
N ASN A 119 -9.08 16.64 19.44
CA ASN A 119 -7.68 16.22 19.57
C ASN A 119 -7.64 14.69 19.73
N PRO A 120 -7.66 13.90 18.64
CA PRO A 120 -7.53 12.46 18.74
C PRO A 120 -6.14 12.07 19.27
N TYR A 121 -6.02 10.89 19.89
CA TYR A 121 -4.73 10.41 20.36
C TYR A 121 -3.79 10.14 19.17
N PRO A 122 -2.47 10.34 19.30
CA PRO A 122 -1.52 9.95 18.26
C PRO A 122 -1.69 8.48 17.86
N GLY A 123 -1.67 8.20 16.55
CA GLY A 123 -1.85 6.85 16.02
C GLY A 123 -3.30 6.38 15.90
N THR A 124 -4.29 7.24 16.17
CA THR A 124 -5.70 6.97 15.86
C THR A 124 -5.92 7.01 14.33
N PRO A 125 -6.81 6.18 13.73
CA PRO A 125 -7.04 6.25 12.29
C PRO A 125 -7.61 7.62 11.89
N LEU A 126 -7.10 8.22 10.81
CA LEU A 126 -7.66 9.45 10.25
C LEU A 126 -8.76 9.08 9.25
N LEU A 127 -10.01 9.05 9.72
CA LEU A 127 -11.17 8.68 8.91
C LEU A 127 -11.94 9.92 8.45
N LYS A 128 -12.10 10.08 7.14
CA LYS A 128 -12.98 11.08 6.54
C LYS A 128 -14.30 10.43 6.18
N LEU A 129 -15.35 10.77 6.93
CA LEU A 129 -16.70 10.23 6.72
C LEU A 129 -17.38 10.94 5.54
N CYS A 130 -17.82 10.16 4.55
CA CYS A 130 -18.46 10.63 3.32
C CYS A 130 -19.87 10.03 3.20
N GLU A 131 -20.89 10.89 3.24
CA GLU A 131 -22.29 10.47 3.10
C GLU A 131 -22.54 9.89 1.70
N VAL A 132 -23.13 8.71 1.66
CA VAL A 132 -23.70 8.09 0.46
C VAL A 132 -25.21 8.21 0.53
N LYS A 133 -25.81 8.73 -0.54
CA LYS A 133 -27.27 8.76 -0.70
C LYS A 133 -27.69 7.57 -1.54
N PRO A 134 -28.76 6.85 -1.17
CA PRO A 134 -29.35 5.83 -2.02
C PRO A 134 -29.66 6.39 -3.41
N ASP A 135 -29.54 5.55 -4.44
CA ASP A 135 -29.88 5.88 -5.84
C ASP A 135 -29.05 7.01 -6.47
N MET A 136 -28.00 7.49 -5.79
CA MET A 136 -27.13 8.56 -6.26
C MET A 136 -25.70 8.03 -6.47
N PRO A 137 -25.28 7.82 -7.73
CA PRO A 137 -23.92 7.39 -8.03
C PRO A 137 -22.88 8.40 -7.54
N PHE A 138 -21.73 7.91 -7.10
CA PHE A 138 -20.63 8.72 -6.57
C PHE A 138 -19.27 8.19 -7.02
N GLN A 139 -18.23 9.01 -6.88
CA GLN A 139 -16.86 8.66 -7.26
C GLN A 139 -16.04 8.21 -6.05
N VAL A 140 -15.33 7.10 -6.21
CA VAL A 140 -14.44 6.51 -5.21
C VAL A 140 -13.15 6.11 -5.90
N ALA A 141 -12.06 6.80 -5.57
CA ALA A 141 -10.80 6.72 -6.30
C ALA A 141 -11.03 6.96 -7.82
N ASP A 142 -10.91 5.92 -8.64
CA ASP A 142 -11.10 5.91 -10.10
C ASP A 142 -12.37 5.14 -10.55
N LEU A 143 -13.25 4.76 -9.61
CA LEU A 143 -14.49 4.04 -9.89
C LEU A 143 -15.74 4.88 -9.65
N THR A 144 -16.75 4.67 -10.50
CA THR A 144 -18.13 5.05 -10.25
C THR A 144 -18.81 3.95 -9.45
N VAL A 145 -19.36 4.31 -8.29
CA VAL A 145 -20.13 3.41 -7.41
C VAL A 145 -21.59 3.82 -7.44
N GLU A 146 -22.47 2.86 -7.70
CA GLU A 146 -23.92 2.99 -7.70
C GLU A 146 -24.47 2.29 -6.44
N PRO A 147 -24.96 3.04 -5.44
CA PRO A 147 -25.59 2.45 -4.27
C PRO A 147 -27.00 1.94 -4.60
N LEU A 148 -27.30 0.70 -4.22
CA LEU A 148 -28.59 0.04 -4.44
C LEU A 148 -29.29 -0.17 -3.10
N ARG A 149 -30.60 0.07 -3.04
CA ARG A 149 -31.37 -0.18 -1.81
C ARG A 149 -31.77 -1.66 -1.73
N ILE A 150 -31.33 -2.32 -0.67
CA ILE A 150 -31.73 -3.70 -0.37
C ILE A 150 -32.22 -3.81 1.09
N MET A 151 -32.97 -4.86 1.39
CA MET A 151 -33.60 -5.04 2.70
C MET A 151 -32.94 -6.18 3.47
N HIS A 152 -32.31 -5.86 4.60
CA HIS A 152 -31.88 -6.82 5.61
C HIS A 152 -33.02 -7.07 6.61
N GLY A 153 -33.93 -7.97 6.22
CA GLY A 153 -35.22 -8.13 6.90
C GLY A 153 -36.05 -6.85 6.80
N ARG A 154 -36.15 -6.07 7.88
CA ARG A 154 -36.85 -4.78 7.89
C ARG A 154 -35.90 -3.57 7.84
N LEU A 155 -34.59 -3.79 7.96
CA LEU A 155 -33.59 -2.74 7.93
C LEU A 155 -33.21 -2.45 6.47
N PRO A 156 -33.44 -1.23 5.96
CA PRO A 156 -32.87 -0.83 4.68
C PRO A 156 -31.35 -0.70 4.82
N ILE A 157 -30.60 -1.38 3.95
CA ILE A 157 -29.13 -1.31 3.87
C ILE A 157 -28.71 -0.97 2.43
N LEU A 158 -27.42 -0.82 2.18
CA LEU A 158 -26.89 -0.59 0.84
C LEU A 158 -26.19 -1.84 0.29
N GLY A 159 -26.53 -2.18 -0.96
CA GLY A 159 -25.64 -2.91 -1.86
C GLY A 159 -24.87 -1.95 -2.74
N TYR A 160 -23.81 -2.43 -3.38
CA TYR A 160 -22.99 -1.60 -4.28
C TYR A 160 -22.82 -2.25 -5.64
N LYS A 161 -23.18 -1.52 -6.70
CA LYS A 161 -22.83 -1.84 -8.08
C LYS A 161 -21.65 -0.95 -8.52
N ILE A 162 -20.64 -1.58 -9.10
CA ILE A 162 -19.36 -0.93 -9.45
C ILE A 162 -18.97 -1.39 -10.86
N GLY A 163 -19.35 -0.61 -11.86
CA GLY A 163 -19.22 -1.03 -13.26
C GLY A 163 -20.06 -2.28 -13.53
N GLU A 164 -19.41 -3.36 -13.96
CA GLU A 164 -20.05 -4.65 -14.30
C GLU A 164 -20.10 -5.64 -13.12
N MET A 165 -19.74 -5.23 -11.90
CA MET A 165 -19.86 -6.06 -10.70
C MET A 165 -20.89 -5.50 -9.70
N ALA A 166 -21.51 -6.36 -8.90
CA ALA A 166 -22.32 -5.97 -7.75
C ALA A 166 -22.00 -6.77 -6.48
N PHE A 167 -22.16 -6.14 -5.32
CA PHE A 167 -21.93 -6.73 -4.00
C PHE A 167 -23.15 -6.52 -3.10
N LEU A 168 -23.81 -7.62 -2.75
CA LEU A 168 -25.05 -7.67 -1.98
C LEU A 168 -24.86 -8.63 -0.79
N THR A 169 -24.57 -8.09 0.39
CA THR A 169 -24.50 -8.87 1.64
C THR A 169 -25.75 -8.67 2.48
N ASP A 170 -26.02 -9.60 3.40
CA ASP A 170 -27.06 -9.52 4.42
C ASP A 170 -28.50 -9.26 3.88
N MET A 171 -28.72 -9.47 2.58
CA MET A 171 -29.99 -9.22 1.91
C MET A 171 -31.02 -10.29 2.25
N LYS A 172 -32.26 -9.87 2.49
CA LYS A 172 -33.47 -10.70 2.45
C LYS A 172 -34.28 -10.46 1.20
N ASP A 173 -34.57 -9.20 0.91
CA ASP A 173 -35.43 -8.77 -0.18
C ASP A 173 -34.79 -7.64 -0.98
N ILE A 174 -35.16 -7.55 -2.25
CA ILE A 174 -34.70 -6.54 -3.21
C ILE A 174 -35.88 -6.16 -4.13
N ALA A 175 -36.00 -4.88 -4.44
CA ALA A 175 -37.09 -4.37 -5.27
C ALA A 175 -36.86 -4.68 -6.76
N ALA A 176 -37.93 -4.73 -7.56
CA ALA A 176 -37.85 -5.07 -8.97
C ALA A 176 -37.04 -4.04 -9.78
N GLU A 177 -37.09 -2.77 -9.38
CA GLU A 177 -36.33 -1.68 -9.98
C GLU A 177 -34.82 -1.87 -9.79
N GLU A 178 -34.41 -2.36 -8.61
CA GLU A 178 -33.01 -2.65 -8.29
C GLU A 178 -32.50 -3.88 -9.05
N ILE A 179 -33.35 -4.89 -9.22
CA ILE A 179 -33.06 -6.04 -10.10
C ILE A 179 -32.81 -5.58 -11.54
N GLU A 180 -33.58 -4.61 -12.05
CA GLU A 180 -33.37 -4.08 -13.40
C GLU A 180 -31.99 -3.40 -13.54
N CYS A 181 -31.57 -2.61 -12.53
CA CYS A 181 -30.24 -2.01 -12.49
C CYS A 181 -29.12 -3.05 -12.54
N LEU A 182 -29.33 -4.20 -11.89
CA LEU A 182 -28.36 -5.29 -11.80
C LEU A 182 -28.21 -6.12 -13.08
N LYS A 183 -29.14 -6.07 -14.03
CA LYS A 183 -29.08 -6.86 -15.28
C LYS A 183 -27.86 -6.58 -16.16
N SER A 184 -27.19 -5.45 -15.94
CA SER A 184 -25.94 -5.10 -16.62
C SER A 184 -24.69 -5.71 -15.97
N CYS A 185 -24.82 -6.32 -14.78
CA CYS A 185 -23.70 -6.94 -14.08
C CYS A 185 -23.32 -8.26 -14.74
N ARG A 186 -22.02 -8.51 -14.85
CA ARG A 186 -21.44 -9.80 -15.26
C ARG A 186 -20.97 -10.61 -14.06
N LEU A 187 -20.59 -9.93 -12.97
CA LEU A 187 -20.12 -10.53 -11.72
C LEU A 187 -21.01 -10.10 -10.54
N LEU A 188 -21.49 -11.05 -9.74
CA LEU A 188 -22.34 -10.77 -8.58
C LEU A 188 -21.82 -11.49 -7.33
N PHE A 189 -21.49 -10.74 -6.29
CA PHE A 189 -21.32 -11.29 -4.95
C PHE A 189 -22.65 -11.14 -4.20
N ILE A 190 -23.25 -12.25 -3.77
CA ILE A 190 -24.60 -12.25 -3.17
C ILE A 190 -24.67 -13.19 -1.97
N ASN A 191 -25.32 -12.78 -0.87
CA ASN A 191 -25.43 -13.63 0.31
C ASN A 191 -26.29 -14.88 0.07
N GLY A 192 -25.91 -15.98 0.69
CA GLY A 192 -26.71 -17.21 0.74
C GLY A 192 -26.52 -17.90 2.08
N LEU A 193 -27.34 -17.57 3.09
CA LEU A 193 -27.04 -17.93 4.48
C LEU A 193 -26.90 -19.45 4.71
N ARG A 194 -27.82 -20.21 4.13
CA ARG A 194 -27.97 -21.67 4.25
C ARG A 194 -28.92 -22.17 3.15
N TYR A 195 -28.97 -23.47 2.92
CA TYR A 195 -29.59 -24.00 1.69
C TYR A 195 -31.09 -23.69 1.53
N ARG A 196 -31.96 -24.22 2.42
CA ARG A 196 -33.44 -24.11 2.28
C ARG A 196 -34.18 -23.51 3.46
N LYS A 197 -33.66 -23.61 4.68
CA LYS A 197 -34.40 -23.20 5.87
C LYS A 197 -34.54 -21.68 5.89
N GLU A 198 -35.76 -21.17 5.80
CA GLU A 198 -36.06 -19.73 5.82
C GLU A 198 -35.41 -18.99 6.98
N HIS A 199 -34.99 -17.76 6.73
CA HIS A 199 -34.43 -16.84 7.72
C HIS A 199 -35.15 -15.49 7.65
N PRO A 200 -35.49 -14.86 8.79
CA PRO A 200 -36.25 -13.61 8.81
C PRO A 200 -35.53 -12.41 8.19
N SER A 201 -34.19 -12.42 8.17
CA SER A 201 -33.38 -11.28 7.72
C SER A 201 -32.41 -11.58 6.59
N HIS A 202 -32.35 -12.82 6.10
CA HIS A 202 -31.38 -13.22 5.08
C HIS A 202 -32.00 -14.17 4.06
N GLN A 203 -31.52 -14.10 2.83
CA GLN A 203 -31.80 -15.09 1.80
C GLN A 203 -31.18 -16.44 2.12
N THR A 204 -31.92 -17.49 1.80
CA THR A 204 -31.37 -18.84 1.64
C THR A 204 -30.59 -18.92 0.32
N ILE A 205 -29.79 -19.98 0.13
CA ILE A 205 -29.08 -20.22 -1.13
C ILE A 205 -30.09 -20.41 -2.28
N GLU A 206 -31.21 -21.08 -2.03
CA GLU A 206 -32.29 -21.25 -3.03
C GLU A 206 -32.88 -19.89 -3.46
N GLN A 207 -33.15 -18.99 -2.50
CA GLN A 207 -33.62 -17.62 -2.79
C GLN A 207 -32.57 -16.78 -3.53
N ALA A 208 -31.28 -16.96 -3.20
CA ALA A 208 -30.18 -16.30 -3.90
C ALA A 208 -30.09 -16.79 -5.37
N ILE A 209 -30.23 -18.10 -5.62
CA ILE A 209 -30.28 -18.67 -6.98
C ILE A 209 -31.46 -18.10 -7.78
N ASP A 210 -32.65 -18.00 -7.17
CA ASP A 210 -33.81 -17.39 -7.83
C ASP A 210 -33.56 -15.91 -8.17
N THR A 211 -32.89 -15.17 -7.28
CA THR A 211 -32.50 -13.76 -7.50
C THR A 211 -31.48 -13.64 -8.63
N ILE A 212 -30.47 -14.49 -8.66
CA ILE A 212 -29.48 -14.59 -9.75
C ILE A 212 -30.19 -14.85 -11.09
N GLY A 213 -31.18 -15.73 -11.11
CA GLY A 213 -32.01 -16.00 -12.29
C GLY A 213 -32.77 -14.77 -12.78
N GLN A 214 -33.36 -13.99 -11.87
CA GLN A 214 -34.07 -12.74 -12.19
C GLN A 214 -33.15 -11.65 -12.77
N ILE A 215 -31.89 -11.62 -12.33
CA ILE A 215 -30.85 -10.70 -12.83
C ILE A 215 -30.33 -11.12 -14.22
N GLY A 216 -30.54 -12.36 -14.64
CA GLY A 216 -30.11 -12.88 -15.94
C GLY A 216 -28.94 -13.86 -15.89
N ASN A 217 -28.72 -14.50 -14.73
CA ASN A 217 -27.67 -15.51 -14.50
C ASN A 217 -26.23 -14.99 -14.72
N PRO A 218 -25.82 -13.87 -14.09
CA PRO A 218 -24.43 -13.44 -14.10
C PRO A 218 -23.54 -14.48 -13.41
N GLU A 219 -22.23 -14.43 -13.69
CA GLU A 219 -21.26 -15.18 -12.88
C GLU A 219 -21.39 -14.71 -11.43
N SER A 220 -21.63 -15.63 -10.50
CA SER A 220 -22.06 -15.29 -9.14
C SER A 220 -21.22 -16.00 -8.09
N VAL A 221 -20.91 -15.31 -7.00
CA VAL A 221 -20.19 -15.86 -5.83
C VAL A 221 -21.07 -15.72 -4.61
N LEU A 222 -21.42 -16.86 -3.98
CA LEU A 222 -22.18 -16.89 -2.74
C LEU A 222 -21.30 -16.44 -1.57
N ILE A 223 -21.76 -15.45 -0.80
CA ILE A 223 -21.09 -14.90 0.38
C ILE A 223 -21.99 -15.02 1.63
N HIS A 224 -21.49 -14.54 2.78
CA HIS A 224 -22.24 -14.54 4.05
C HIS A 224 -22.81 -15.93 4.41
N LEU A 225 -21.99 -16.97 4.20
CA LEU A 225 -22.33 -18.38 4.39
C LEU A 225 -22.19 -18.74 5.88
N SER A 226 -23.26 -19.27 6.49
CA SER A 226 -23.21 -19.75 7.88
C SER A 226 -22.66 -21.17 7.97
N HIS A 227 -22.37 -21.65 9.18
CA HIS A 227 -22.04 -23.07 9.42
C HIS A 227 -23.19 -24.06 9.13
N HIS A 228 -24.37 -23.58 8.72
CA HIS A 228 -25.51 -24.38 8.25
C HIS A 228 -25.60 -24.43 6.72
N ALA A 229 -24.73 -23.70 6.01
CA ALA A 229 -24.52 -23.91 4.60
C ALA A 229 -23.84 -25.28 4.38
N PRO A 230 -24.09 -25.95 3.24
CA PRO A 230 -23.31 -27.12 2.83
C PRO A 230 -21.80 -26.88 2.85
N LEU A 231 -21.02 -27.96 2.96
CA LEU A 231 -19.56 -27.88 2.79
C LEU A 231 -19.23 -27.38 1.38
N HIS A 232 -18.07 -26.76 1.21
CA HIS A 232 -17.61 -26.27 -0.08
C HIS A 232 -17.67 -27.35 -1.18
N GLN A 233 -17.21 -28.57 -0.89
CA GLN A 233 -17.28 -29.69 -1.84
C GLN A 233 -18.71 -30.08 -2.23
N GLU A 234 -19.67 -29.97 -1.30
CA GLU A 234 -21.09 -30.25 -1.59
C GLU A 234 -21.69 -29.16 -2.48
N HIS A 235 -21.28 -27.90 -2.30
CA HIS A 235 -21.67 -26.82 -3.21
C HIS A 235 -21.19 -27.07 -4.65
N LEU A 236 -19.98 -27.60 -4.84
CA LEU A 236 -19.47 -27.93 -6.18
C LEU A 236 -20.33 -28.97 -6.92
N GLU A 237 -21.06 -29.82 -6.19
CA GLU A 237 -21.93 -30.85 -6.76
C GLU A 237 -23.35 -30.34 -7.07
N ILE A 238 -23.84 -29.34 -6.32
CA ILE A 238 -25.26 -28.93 -6.37
C ILE A 238 -25.50 -27.56 -7.00
N LEU A 239 -24.50 -26.67 -7.02
CA LEU A 239 -24.66 -25.34 -7.58
C LEU A 239 -24.55 -25.36 -9.11
N PRO A 240 -25.32 -24.51 -9.82
CA PRO A 240 -25.11 -24.28 -11.26
C PRO A 240 -23.67 -23.85 -11.58
N PRO A 241 -23.11 -24.16 -12.76
CA PRO A 241 -21.71 -23.91 -13.08
C PRO A 241 -21.23 -22.45 -13.01
N HIS A 242 -22.15 -21.48 -13.13
CA HIS A 242 -21.87 -20.04 -13.05
C HIS A 242 -22.02 -19.49 -11.62
N ILE A 243 -22.36 -20.34 -10.64
CA ILE A 243 -22.55 -19.97 -9.23
C ILE A 243 -21.50 -20.69 -8.39
N HIS A 244 -20.61 -19.91 -7.80
CA HIS A 244 -19.48 -20.37 -7.01
C HIS A 244 -19.81 -20.25 -5.52
N SER A 245 -19.43 -21.26 -4.73
CA SER A 245 -19.37 -21.09 -3.27
C SER A 245 -18.18 -20.20 -2.94
N GLY A 246 -18.42 -19.01 -2.40
CA GLY A 246 -17.37 -18.15 -1.89
C GLY A 246 -16.56 -18.85 -0.80
N TYR A 247 -15.30 -18.44 -0.66
CA TYR A 247 -14.38 -18.83 0.40
C TYR A 247 -13.36 -17.71 0.59
N ASP A 248 -12.74 -17.68 1.77
CA ASP A 248 -11.72 -16.68 2.10
C ASP A 248 -10.49 -16.89 1.20
N GLY A 249 -10.13 -15.86 0.44
CA GLY A 249 -9.10 -15.93 -0.59
C GLY A 249 -9.59 -16.32 -1.98
N LEU A 250 -10.89 -16.28 -2.28
CA LEU A 250 -11.37 -16.35 -3.66
C LEU A 250 -11.03 -15.03 -4.40
N GLU A 251 -10.38 -15.12 -5.56
CA GLU A 251 -10.13 -13.98 -6.46
C GLU A 251 -10.98 -14.10 -7.74
N ALA A 252 -11.79 -13.07 -7.99
CA ALA A 252 -12.52 -12.87 -9.23
C ALA A 252 -11.88 -11.74 -10.04
N ILE A 253 -11.48 -12.04 -11.28
CA ILE A 253 -10.91 -11.05 -12.21
C ILE A 253 -11.93 -10.79 -13.30
N ILE A 254 -12.34 -9.53 -13.46
CA ILE A 254 -13.20 -9.08 -14.54
C ILE A 254 -12.40 -8.19 -15.49
N ASP A 255 -12.39 -8.59 -16.76
CA ASP A 255 -11.74 -7.88 -17.86
C ASP A 255 -12.54 -8.04 -19.17
N GLU A 256 -12.01 -7.49 -20.26
CA GLU A 256 -12.60 -7.55 -21.59
C GLU A 256 -12.74 -8.99 -22.15
N LYS A 257 -11.95 -9.95 -21.63
CA LYS A 257 -11.94 -11.34 -22.08
C LYS A 257 -12.95 -12.20 -21.34
N GLY A 258 -13.43 -11.78 -20.17
CA GLY A 258 -14.33 -12.61 -19.37
C GLY A 258 -14.22 -12.36 -17.87
N ILE A 259 -14.73 -13.33 -17.13
CA ILE A 259 -14.53 -13.45 -15.69
C ILE A 259 -13.69 -14.70 -15.45
N ARG A 260 -12.71 -14.60 -14.55
CA ARG A 260 -11.91 -15.74 -14.08
C ARG A 260 -12.00 -15.80 -12.57
N ILE A 261 -12.42 -16.95 -12.05
CA ILE A 261 -12.43 -17.27 -10.62
C ILE A 261 -11.23 -18.18 -10.34
N LYS A 262 -10.43 -17.84 -9.33
CA LYS A 262 -9.26 -18.63 -8.91
C LYS A 262 -8.96 -18.39 -7.43
N ASP A 263 -8.03 -19.16 -6.88
CA ASP A 263 -7.43 -18.84 -5.59
C ASP A 263 -6.60 -17.56 -5.68
N PHE A 264 -6.74 -16.71 -4.66
CA PHE A 264 -5.85 -15.60 -4.40
C PHE A 264 -4.54 -16.15 -3.84
N GLU A 265 -3.48 -16.02 -4.62
CA GLU A 265 -2.12 -16.22 -4.15
C GLU A 265 -1.60 -14.89 -3.60
N PRO A 266 -1.40 -14.74 -2.28
CA PRO A 266 -0.77 -13.55 -1.75
C PRO A 266 0.66 -13.48 -2.28
N HIS A 267 0.87 -12.67 -3.32
CA HIS A 267 2.17 -12.12 -3.63
C HIS A 267 2.48 -11.07 -2.56
N VAL A 268 2.72 -11.50 -1.32
CA VAL A 268 3.69 -10.76 -0.51
C VAL A 268 5.04 -11.12 -1.13
N SER A 269 5.33 -10.52 -2.28
CA SER A 269 6.69 -10.42 -2.77
C SER A 269 7.40 -9.57 -1.73
N ARG A 270 7.81 -10.20 -0.63
CA ARG A 270 8.95 -9.70 0.13
C ARG A 270 10.09 -9.88 -0.85
N SER A 271 10.28 -8.92 -1.75
CA SER A 271 11.54 -8.79 -2.47
C SER A 271 12.57 -8.50 -1.39
N GLU A 272 13.09 -9.57 -0.79
CA GLU A 272 14.02 -9.49 0.32
C GLU A 272 15.35 -9.05 -0.29
N TYR A 273 15.62 -7.74 -0.19
CA TYR A 273 16.99 -7.28 -0.25
C TYR A 273 17.67 -7.62 1.08
N HIS A 274 18.95 -7.96 1.01
CA HIS A 274 19.81 -8.00 2.17
C HIS A 274 20.06 -6.58 2.66
N TYR A 275 19.83 -6.31 3.94
CA TYR A 275 20.15 -5.02 4.54
C TYR A 275 21.44 -5.11 5.36
N GLN A 276 22.34 -4.16 5.16
CA GLN A 276 23.57 -4.04 5.95
C GLN A 276 23.84 -2.58 6.32
N ASP A 277 23.87 -2.29 7.62
CA ASP A 277 24.47 -1.05 8.12
C ASP A 277 26.00 -1.23 8.21
N CYS A 278 26.74 -0.48 7.42
CA CYS A 278 28.21 -0.47 7.43
C CYS A 278 28.77 0.44 8.52
N GLY A 279 27.93 1.11 9.29
CA GLY A 279 28.34 2.07 10.30
C GLY A 279 29.13 3.23 9.69
N ARG A 280 30.13 3.72 10.43
CA ARG A 280 31.08 4.71 9.93
C ARG A 280 32.19 4.01 9.13
N ILE A 281 32.34 4.39 7.87
CA ILE A 281 33.25 3.72 6.94
C ILE A 281 33.89 4.74 5.98
N GLY A 282 35.17 4.53 5.66
CA GLY A 282 35.85 5.32 4.63
C GLY A 282 35.18 5.16 3.26
N TYR A 283 35.09 6.26 2.50
CA TYR A 283 34.39 6.30 1.21
C TYR A 283 34.88 5.25 0.22
N GLU A 284 36.20 5.06 0.11
CA GLU A 284 36.82 4.09 -0.79
C GLU A 284 36.47 2.63 -0.44
N SER A 285 36.43 2.29 0.86
CA SER A 285 36.02 0.96 1.32
C SER A 285 34.56 0.69 0.99
N ALA A 286 33.68 1.67 1.18
CA ALA A 286 32.27 1.56 0.80
C ALA A 286 32.10 1.45 -0.73
N LEU A 287 32.88 2.20 -1.51
CA LEU A 287 32.86 2.11 -2.98
C LEU A 287 33.35 0.74 -3.47
N THR A 288 34.35 0.17 -2.82
CA THR A 288 34.85 -1.18 -3.11
C THR A 288 33.77 -2.23 -2.85
N LEU A 289 33.07 -2.14 -1.73
CA LEU A 289 31.95 -3.02 -1.41
C LEU A 289 30.81 -2.90 -2.43
N GLN A 290 30.42 -1.67 -2.78
CA GLN A 290 29.41 -1.42 -3.81
C GLN A 290 29.79 -2.05 -5.16
N ARG A 291 31.03 -1.82 -5.63
CA ARG A 291 31.52 -2.36 -6.90
C ARG A 291 31.53 -3.89 -6.90
N LYS A 292 31.91 -4.52 -5.78
CA LYS A 292 31.87 -5.97 -5.64
C LYS A 292 30.44 -6.49 -5.83
N LEU A 293 29.49 -6.00 -5.01
CA LEU A 293 28.08 -6.42 -5.08
C LEU A 293 27.48 -6.17 -6.46
N PHE A 294 27.79 -5.01 -7.07
CA PHE A 294 27.33 -4.66 -8.41
C PHE A 294 27.86 -5.62 -9.48
N HIS A 295 29.16 -5.96 -9.45
CA HIS A 295 29.74 -6.90 -10.40
C HIS A 295 29.25 -8.33 -10.19
N ASP A 296 29.09 -8.77 -8.94
CA ASP A 296 28.53 -10.09 -8.61
C ASP A 296 27.09 -10.20 -9.16
N ALA A 297 26.25 -9.19 -8.93
CA ALA A 297 24.89 -9.13 -9.45
C ALA A 297 24.83 -9.12 -11.00
N VAL A 298 25.74 -8.39 -11.66
CA VAL A 298 25.85 -8.39 -13.13
C VAL A 298 26.29 -9.76 -13.65
N ALA A 299 27.23 -10.44 -12.96
CA ALA A 299 27.71 -11.76 -13.33
C ALA A 299 26.61 -12.82 -13.18
N ASP A 300 25.87 -12.80 -12.08
CA ASP A 300 24.71 -13.68 -11.87
C ASP A 300 23.70 -13.54 -13.02
N LYS A 301 23.38 -12.31 -13.40
CA LYS A 301 22.45 -12.04 -14.50
C LYS A 301 22.96 -12.57 -15.86
N LEU A 302 24.26 -12.45 -16.13
CA LEU A 302 24.86 -13.01 -17.35
C LEU A 302 24.79 -14.53 -17.41
N GLU A 303 24.73 -15.19 -16.25
CA GLU A 303 24.59 -16.64 -16.11
C GLU A 303 23.14 -17.09 -15.91
N ASN A 304 22.16 -16.18 -16.09
CA ASN A 304 20.73 -16.41 -15.82
C ASN A 304 20.43 -16.86 -14.37
N ARG A 305 21.28 -16.49 -13.42
CA ARG A 305 21.04 -16.65 -11.97
C ARG A 305 20.36 -15.39 -11.44
N LYS A 306 19.47 -15.53 -10.44
CA LYS A 306 18.77 -14.40 -9.81
C LYS A 306 19.76 -13.61 -8.93
N PRO A 307 20.04 -12.32 -9.23
CA PRO A 307 20.93 -11.51 -8.40
C PRO A 307 20.38 -11.28 -6.99
N GLN A 308 21.26 -11.20 -5.98
CA GLN A 308 20.89 -10.79 -4.62
C GLN A 308 20.85 -9.26 -4.50
N ASN A 309 19.65 -8.71 -4.28
CA ASN A 309 19.48 -7.29 -3.99
C ASN A 309 20.07 -6.95 -2.61
N THR A 310 20.81 -5.84 -2.50
CA THR A 310 21.41 -5.41 -1.22
C THR A 310 21.23 -3.91 -1.00
N LEU A 311 20.80 -3.52 0.21
CA LEU A 311 20.73 -2.13 0.66
C LEU A 311 21.83 -1.88 1.71
N LEU A 312 22.78 -1.02 1.38
CA LEU A 312 23.82 -0.60 2.33
C LEU A 312 23.51 0.77 2.89
N PHE A 313 23.51 0.93 4.21
CA PHE A 313 23.57 2.26 4.84
C PHE A 313 24.96 2.50 5.42
N CYS A 314 25.47 3.72 5.24
CA CYS A 314 26.80 4.13 5.68
C CYS A 314 26.77 5.56 6.21
N GLU A 315 27.74 5.87 7.07
CA GLU A 315 28.17 7.22 7.40
C GLU A 315 29.64 7.36 7.00
N HIS A 316 30.03 8.47 6.39
CA HIS A 316 31.40 8.65 5.88
C HIS A 316 32.20 9.65 6.71
N GLU A 317 33.52 9.56 6.58
CA GLU A 317 34.41 10.69 6.86
C GLU A 317 34.16 11.82 5.86
N PRO A 318 34.49 13.09 6.21
CA PRO A 318 34.36 14.23 5.29
C PRO A 318 35.01 13.96 3.92
N VAL A 319 34.19 13.95 2.88
CA VAL A 319 34.61 13.65 1.51
C VAL A 319 33.77 14.42 0.50
N LEU A 320 34.41 14.88 -0.56
CA LEU A 320 33.75 15.42 -1.75
C LEU A 320 33.78 14.36 -2.85
N THR A 321 32.66 14.23 -3.56
CA THR A 321 32.57 13.34 -4.72
C THR A 321 32.11 14.10 -5.94
N LEU A 322 32.77 13.88 -7.08
CA LEU A 322 32.42 14.44 -8.38
C LEU A 322 31.86 13.33 -9.26
N GLY A 323 30.61 13.48 -9.72
CA GLY A 323 29.97 12.51 -10.61
C GLY A 323 30.54 12.53 -12.03
N LYS A 324 30.08 11.59 -12.86
CA LYS A 324 30.59 11.37 -14.22
C LYS A 324 30.48 12.59 -15.14
N HIS A 325 29.45 13.40 -14.93
CA HIS A 325 29.18 14.63 -15.69
C HIS A 325 29.33 15.87 -14.80
N GLY A 326 30.07 15.76 -13.70
CA GLY A 326 30.29 16.88 -12.81
C GLY A 326 31.26 17.90 -13.39
N HIS A 327 31.13 19.14 -12.93
CA HIS A 327 31.95 20.27 -13.34
C HIS A 327 32.95 20.61 -12.24
N GLU A 328 34.24 20.52 -12.53
CA GLU A 328 35.31 20.87 -11.57
C GLU A 328 35.21 22.33 -11.10
N GLU A 329 34.64 23.22 -11.92
CA GLU A 329 34.38 24.62 -11.59
C GLU A 329 33.44 24.80 -10.38
N ASN A 330 32.65 23.78 -10.05
CA ASN A 330 31.78 23.78 -8.88
C ASN A 330 32.52 23.42 -7.58
N LEU A 331 33.81 23.10 -7.62
CA LEU A 331 34.67 23.01 -6.46
C LEU A 331 35.25 24.39 -6.12
N LEU A 332 34.90 24.94 -4.96
CA LEU A 332 35.30 26.30 -4.56
C LEU A 332 36.67 26.36 -3.86
N LEU A 333 37.32 25.21 -3.66
CA LEU A 333 38.60 25.09 -2.99
C LEU A 333 39.63 24.41 -3.89
N SER A 334 40.89 24.83 -3.77
CA SER A 334 42.01 24.11 -4.36
C SER A 334 42.24 22.77 -3.66
N GLU A 335 42.87 21.81 -4.34
CA GLU A 335 43.25 20.53 -3.73
C GLU A 335 44.14 20.70 -2.49
N SER A 336 44.98 21.74 -2.44
CA SER A 336 45.80 22.05 -1.26
C SER A 336 44.96 22.47 -0.05
N GLU A 337 43.88 23.22 -0.27
CA GLU A 337 42.94 23.62 0.78
C GLU A 337 42.05 22.46 1.25
N LEU A 338 41.71 21.53 0.36
CA LEU A 338 41.02 20.30 0.76
C LEU A 338 41.90 19.44 1.68
N LYS A 339 43.17 19.26 1.31
CA LYS A 339 44.15 18.51 2.12
C LYS A 339 44.38 19.14 3.50
N SER A 340 44.44 20.47 3.60
CA SER A 340 44.61 21.13 4.90
C SER A 340 43.41 21.00 5.83
N ARG A 341 42.23 20.65 5.29
CA ARG A 341 41.00 20.35 6.05
C ARG A 341 40.74 18.85 6.24
N ASP A 342 41.67 17.98 5.81
CA ASP A 342 41.51 16.52 5.78
C ASP A 342 40.29 16.03 4.98
N ILE A 343 39.91 16.77 3.93
CA ILE A 343 38.82 16.42 3.02
C ILE A 343 39.42 15.82 1.74
N ARG A 344 38.94 14.66 1.31
CA ARG A 344 39.36 14.02 0.05
C ARG A 344 38.36 14.29 -1.08
N LEU A 345 38.84 14.33 -2.32
CA LEU A 345 38.02 14.42 -3.53
C LEU A 345 38.08 13.10 -4.31
N PHE A 346 36.93 12.52 -4.65
CA PHE A 346 36.83 11.32 -5.48
C PHE A 346 36.03 11.58 -6.76
N HIS A 347 36.58 11.18 -7.91
CA HIS A 347 35.86 11.12 -9.18
C HIS A 347 35.20 9.76 -9.32
N ILE A 348 33.89 9.73 -9.53
CA ILE A 348 33.09 8.50 -9.44
C ILE A 348 32.02 8.40 -10.53
N GLU A 349 31.58 7.18 -10.77
CA GLU A 349 30.68 6.83 -11.88
C GLU A 349 29.19 7.01 -11.55
N ARG A 350 28.82 7.97 -10.70
CA ARG A 350 27.41 8.29 -10.40
C ARG A 350 26.88 9.40 -11.31
N GLY A 351 25.55 9.43 -11.45
CA GLY A 351 24.84 10.62 -11.92
C GLY A 351 24.96 11.81 -10.97
N GLY A 352 24.65 13.00 -11.47
CA GLY A 352 24.79 14.26 -10.74
C GLY A 352 26.20 14.83 -10.78
N ASP A 353 26.36 15.98 -10.14
CA ASP A 353 27.56 16.81 -10.18
C ASP A 353 28.42 16.59 -8.92
N ILE A 354 28.92 17.64 -8.27
CA ILE A 354 29.65 17.58 -7.01
C ILE A 354 28.72 17.50 -5.78
N THR A 355 29.10 16.72 -4.76
CA THR A 355 28.41 16.71 -3.47
C THR A 355 29.34 16.35 -2.31
N TYR A 356 28.87 16.60 -1.09
CA TYR A 356 29.56 16.28 0.16
C TYR A 356 28.93 15.08 0.85
N HIS A 357 29.78 14.23 1.43
CA HIS A 357 29.41 13.23 2.41
C HIS A 357 30.25 13.36 3.67
N GLY A 358 29.67 13.06 4.82
CA GLY A 358 30.39 13.11 6.08
C GLY A 358 29.50 12.79 7.28
N PRO A 359 30.00 13.06 8.50
CA PRO A 359 29.29 12.76 9.73
C PRO A 359 27.90 13.42 9.81
N GLY A 360 26.95 12.70 10.41
CA GLY A 360 25.54 13.10 10.51
C GLY A 360 24.73 12.94 9.22
N GLN A 361 25.33 12.41 8.14
CA GLN A 361 24.64 12.10 6.88
C GLN A 361 24.44 10.59 6.74
N ILE A 362 23.22 10.15 6.44
CA ILE A 362 22.97 8.76 6.03
C ILE A 362 23.20 8.68 4.52
N THR A 363 24.20 7.93 4.11
CA THR A 363 24.40 7.55 2.72
C THR A 363 23.86 6.15 2.49
N GLY A 364 22.98 6.00 1.51
CA GLY A 364 22.36 4.72 1.18
C GLY A 364 22.72 4.28 -0.23
N TYR A 365 23.10 3.01 -0.37
CA TYR A 365 23.51 2.39 -1.63
C TYR A 365 22.66 1.15 -1.92
N PRO A 366 21.50 1.30 -2.57
CA PRO A 366 20.71 0.16 -3.03
C PRO A 366 21.33 -0.42 -4.32
N ILE A 367 21.91 -1.62 -4.20
CA ILE A 367 22.44 -2.44 -5.28
C ILE A 367 21.35 -3.42 -5.70
N PHE A 368 20.42 -2.93 -6.53
CA PHE A 368 19.17 -3.61 -6.86
C PHE A 368 19.12 -3.95 -8.35
N ASP A 369 18.56 -5.12 -8.67
CA ASP A 369 18.13 -5.48 -10.01
C ASP A 369 16.70 -4.99 -10.25
N LEU A 370 16.56 -3.90 -11.00
CA LEU A 370 15.27 -3.25 -11.21
C LEU A 370 14.26 -4.12 -11.96
N GLU A 371 14.72 -5.12 -12.72
CA GLU A 371 13.83 -6.08 -13.38
C GLU A 371 13.10 -6.97 -12.37
N GLN A 372 13.71 -7.30 -11.22
CA GLN A 372 13.04 -8.05 -10.15
C GLN A 372 11.89 -7.28 -9.51
N TYR A 373 11.92 -5.95 -9.64
CA TYR A 373 10.89 -5.03 -9.14
C TYR A 373 9.93 -4.57 -10.25
N GLY A 374 10.13 -5.00 -11.51
CA GLY A 374 9.28 -4.59 -12.63
C GLY A 374 9.33 -3.10 -12.97
N ILE A 375 10.36 -2.35 -12.56
CA ILE A 375 10.45 -0.89 -12.74
C ILE A 375 11.66 -0.47 -13.59
N GLY A 376 11.54 0.69 -14.24
CA GLY A 376 12.65 1.36 -14.92
C GLY A 376 13.47 2.28 -14.00
N LEU A 377 14.61 2.76 -14.49
CA LEU A 377 15.52 3.65 -13.73
C LEU A 377 14.84 4.93 -13.23
N ARG A 378 13.96 5.53 -14.03
CA ARG A 378 13.23 6.75 -13.65
C ARG A 378 12.30 6.50 -12.46
N SER A 379 11.47 5.46 -12.55
CA SER A 379 10.56 5.06 -11.46
C SER A 379 11.34 4.65 -10.21
N TYR A 380 12.53 4.06 -10.35
CA TYR A 380 13.42 3.78 -9.23
C TYR A 380 13.92 5.06 -8.53
N ILE A 381 14.34 6.08 -9.28
CA ILE A 381 14.73 7.38 -8.69
C ILE A 381 13.53 8.02 -7.99
N GLU A 382 12.36 8.01 -8.62
CA GLU A 382 11.11 8.49 -8.02
C GLU A 382 10.78 7.70 -6.74
N MET A 383 11.06 6.39 -6.68
CA MET A 383 10.89 5.55 -5.50
C MET A 383 11.85 5.91 -4.37
N LEU A 384 13.13 6.17 -4.67
CA LEU A 384 14.09 6.67 -3.68
C LEU A 384 13.65 8.01 -3.11
N GLU A 385 13.18 8.92 -3.96
CA GLU A 385 12.59 10.19 -3.51
C GLU A 385 11.38 9.96 -2.61
N GLN A 386 10.49 9.01 -2.97
CA GLN A 386 9.32 8.68 -2.17
C GLN A 386 9.72 8.15 -0.78
N CYS A 387 10.72 7.25 -0.71
CA CYS A 387 11.21 6.74 0.57
C CYS A 387 11.70 7.87 1.48
N ILE A 388 12.35 8.88 0.92
CA ILE A 388 12.83 10.02 1.72
C ILE A 388 11.68 10.95 2.10
N ILE A 389 10.72 11.18 1.19
CA ILE A 389 9.51 11.98 1.48
C ILE A 389 8.71 11.35 2.62
N ASP A 390 8.46 10.04 2.56
CA ASP A 390 7.74 9.29 3.57
C ASP A 390 8.49 9.31 4.91
N LEU A 391 9.82 9.15 4.91
CA LEU A 391 10.62 9.25 6.13
C LEU A 391 10.44 10.62 6.78
N ILE A 392 10.66 11.72 6.05
CA ILE A 392 10.65 13.05 6.67
C ILE A 392 9.26 13.52 7.08
N ALA A 393 8.20 12.95 6.48
CA ALA A 393 6.83 13.14 6.93
C ALA A 393 6.59 12.63 8.37
N ILE A 394 7.31 11.59 8.82
CA ILE A 394 7.28 11.11 10.22
C ILE A 394 7.72 12.22 11.19
N PHE A 395 8.60 13.11 10.73
CA PHE A 395 9.11 14.25 11.49
C PHE A 395 8.25 15.52 11.31
N GLY A 396 7.13 15.44 10.60
CA GLY A 396 6.27 16.59 10.29
C GLY A 396 6.81 17.52 9.20
N LEU A 397 7.79 17.08 8.42
CA LEU A 397 8.35 17.84 7.30
C LEU A 397 7.66 17.44 5.99
N LYS A 398 7.41 18.41 5.11
CA LYS A 398 6.81 18.18 3.79
C LYS A 398 7.89 18.13 2.71
N GLY A 399 8.30 16.92 2.34
CA GLY A 399 9.23 16.68 1.23
C GLY A 399 8.54 16.66 -0.13
N GLU A 400 9.20 17.23 -1.13
CA GLU A 400 8.70 17.31 -2.50
C GLU A 400 9.80 17.03 -3.53
N ARG A 401 9.40 16.62 -4.73
CA ARG A 401 10.29 16.48 -5.89
C ARG A 401 10.41 17.85 -6.58
N SER A 402 11.57 18.13 -7.17
CA SER A 402 11.76 19.35 -7.98
C SER A 402 11.94 18.97 -9.45
N ALA A 403 11.19 19.62 -10.35
CA ALA A 403 11.26 19.34 -11.78
C ALA A 403 12.70 19.55 -12.30
N GLY A 404 13.24 18.52 -12.95
CA GLY A 404 14.58 18.54 -13.54
C GLY A 404 15.74 18.41 -12.54
N ALA A 405 15.49 18.24 -11.23
CA ALA A 405 16.55 18.15 -10.24
C ALA A 405 16.30 17.02 -9.22
N SER A 406 17.07 15.94 -9.34
CA SER A 406 16.95 14.75 -8.48
C SER A 406 17.24 15.06 -7.01
N GLY A 407 16.52 14.37 -6.15
CA GLY A 407 16.59 14.50 -4.70
C GLY A 407 15.30 15.00 -4.08
N VAL A 408 15.31 15.15 -2.77
CA VAL A 408 14.15 15.63 -2.01
C VAL A 408 14.40 17.04 -1.51
N TRP A 409 13.38 17.88 -1.70
CA TRP A 409 13.42 19.31 -1.48
C TRP A 409 12.30 19.75 -0.55
N LEU A 410 12.54 20.84 0.18
CA LEU A 410 11.50 21.54 0.93
C LEU A 410 11.17 22.85 0.21
N ASP A 411 9.88 23.15 0.11
CA ASP A 411 9.34 24.36 -0.51
C ASP A 411 9.93 24.64 -1.93
N PRO A 412 9.92 23.67 -2.87
CA PRO A 412 10.52 23.86 -4.19
C PRO A 412 9.82 24.94 -5.04
N ASP A 413 8.55 25.23 -4.76
CA ASP A 413 7.75 26.22 -5.49
C ASP A 413 7.77 27.62 -4.85
N ILE A 414 8.53 27.80 -3.75
CA ILE A 414 8.64 29.08 -3.04
C ILE A 414 10.06 29.66 -3.26
N PRO A 415 10.22 30.65 -4.15
CA PRO A 415 11.51 31.27 -4.42
C PRO A 415 12.21 31.75 -3.14
N GLY A 416 13.50 31.44 -3.01
CA GLY A 416 14.32 31.81 -1.85
C GLY A 416 14.12 30.96 -0.59
N ARG A 417 13.16 30.01 -0.58
CA ARG A 417 12.98 29.03 0.50
C ARG A 417 13.37 27.61 0.09
N THR A 418 13.55 27.36 -1.21
CA THR A 418 13.92 26.05 -1.73
C THR A 418 15.25 25.56 -1.18
N ARG A 419 15.24 24.37 -0.60
CA ARG A 419 16.43 23.75 0.00
C ARG A 419 16.39 22.23 -0.12
N LYS A 420 17.52 21.62 -0.48
CA LYS A 420 17.66 20.17 -0.64
C LYS A 420 17.95 19.52 0.72
N ILE A 421 17.19 18.49 1.08
CA ILE A 421 17.45 17.70 2.31
C ILE A 421 18.14 16.36 1.99
N CYS A 422 17.96 15.84 0.77
CA CYS A 422 18.59 14.60 0.33
C CYS A 422 19.01 14.69 -1.14
N ALA A 423 20.26 14.33 -1.43
CA ALA A 423 20.78 14.21 -2.78
C ALA A 423 20.63 12.78 -3.29
N ILE A 424 20.31 12.62 -4.58
CA ILE A 424 20.19 11.31 -5.23
C ILE A 424 21.05 11.31 -6.49
N GLY A 425 21.96 10.34 -6.58
CA GLY A 425 22.87 10.13 -7.69
C GLY A 425 23.15 8.64 -7.85
N VAL A 426 22.66 8.08 -8.96
CA VAL A 426 22.68 6.63 -9.22
C VAL A 426 23.43 6.32 -10.50
N LYS A 427 24.02 5.13 -10.56
CA LYS A 427 24.51 4.49 -11.78
C LYS A 427 23.61 3.29 -12.06
N SER A 428 23.35 2.99 -13.33
CA SER A 428 22.74 1.72 -13.71
C SER A 428 23.43 1.11 -14.93
N SER A 429 23.57 -0.21 -14.94
CA SER A 429 23.95 -1.00 -16.11
C SER A 429 23.23 -2.34 -16.05
N ARG A 430 22.67 -2.80 -17.18
CA ARG A 430 21.87 -4.03 -17.25
C ARG A 430 20.78 -4.09 -16.16
N HIS A 431 20.17 -2.95 -15.85
CA HIS A 431 19.16 -2.79 -14.77
C HIS A 431 19.66 -3.03 -13.35
N ILE A 432 20.95 -3.31 -13.12
CA ILE A 432 21.55 -3.31 -11.79
C ILE A 432 21.91 -1.87 -11.41
N THR A 433 21.61 -1.44 -10.18
CA THR A 433 21.93 -0.10 -9.66
C THR A 433 23.19 -0.09 -8.81
N MET A 434 23.86 1.07 -8.76
CA MET A 434 24.96 1.36 -7.83
C MET A 434 24.88 2.83 -7.40
N HIS A 435 25.54 3.18 -6.30
CA HIS A 435 25.35 4.45 -5.60
C HIS A 435 23.90 4.55 -5.07
N GLY A 436 23.35 5.76 -4.92
CA GLY A 436 22.05 5.92 -4.29
C GLY A 436 21.80 7.33 -3.82
N PHE A 437 21.66 7.50 -2.51
CA PHE A 437 21.21 8.75 -1.90
C PHE A 437 22.07 9.17 -0.72
N ALA A 438 21.98 10.45 -0.36
CA ALA A 438 22.69 11.07 0.76
C ALA A 438 21.72 12.02 1.50
N LEU A 439 21.17 11.53 2.61
CA LEU A 439 20.21 12.23 3.45
C LEU A 439 20.92 12.96 4.59
N ASN A 440 20.69 14.27 4.68
CA ASN A 440 21.25 15.07 5.76
C ASN A 440 20.39 14.94 7.02
N VAL A 441 20.91 14.30 8.07
CA VAL A 441 20.20 14.11 9.34
C VAL A 441 20.68 15.11 10.37
N ASN A 442 21.92 14.94 10.82
CA ASN A 442 22.65 15.83 11.73
C ASN A 442 23.87 16.46 11.05
N THR A 443 23.89 16.44 9.71
CA THR A 443 25.04 16.88 8.91
C THR A 443 25.41 18.33 9.17
N ASP A 444 26.70 18.59 9.37
CA ASP A 444 27.24 19.95 9.33
C ASP A 444 27.12 20.50 7.90
N LEU A 445 26.23 21.48 7.73
CA LEU A 445 25.91 22.03 6.43
C LEU A 445 26.95 23.03 5.92
N ASP A 446 27.91 23.46 6.76
CA ASP A 446 28.96 24.39 6.34
C ASP A 446 29.91 23.77 5.31
N TYR A 447 30.02 22.44 5.28
CA TYR A 447 30.76 21.73 4.22
C TYR A 447 30.16 21.92 2.83
N PHE A 448 28.84 22.18 2.71
CA PHE A 448 28.24 22.48 1.41
C PHE A 448 28.62 23.87 0.89
N LYS A 449 29.16 24.77 1.73
CA LYS A 449 29.71 26.07 1.28
C LYS A 449 31.04 25.93 0.54
N LEU A 450 31.63 24.73 0.53
CA LEU A 450 32.89 24.43 -0.17
C LEU A 450 32.67 24.07 -1.65
N ILE A 451 31.41 23.95 -2.06
CA ILE A 451 30.99 23.52 -3.38
C ILE A 451 29.79 24.33 -3.86
N ASN A 452 29.55 24.36 -5.17
CA ASN A 452 28.29 24.81 -5.76
C ASN A 452 27.44 23.58 -6.10
N PRO A 453 26.59 23.08 -5.20
CA PRO A 453 25.84 21.86 -5.46
C PRO A 453 24.85 22.09 -6.61
N CYS A 454 24.99 21.32 -7.69
CA CYS A 454 24.10 21.33 -8.86
C CYS A 454 24.02 22.68 -9.63
N GLY A 455 24.97 23.61 -9.41
CA GLY A 455 25.03 24.89 -10.13
C GLY A 455 23.93 25.92 -9.82
N PHE A 456 23.09 25.69 -8.81
CA PHE A 456 22.00 26.61 -8.43
C PHE A 456 22.44 27.53 -7.29
N SER A 457 22.59 28.83 -7.56
CA SER A 457 22.91 29.84 -6.54
C SER A 457 21.70 30.25 -5.68
N ASP A 458 20.49 29.93 -6.13
CA ASP A 458 19.21 30.29 -5.50
C ASP A 458 18.64 29.18 -4.60
N ARG A 459 19.31 28.02 -4.48
CA ARG A 459 18.83 26.85 -3.75
C ARG A 459 19.78 26.46 -2.63
N GLY A 460 19.25 26.30 -1.42
CA GLY A 460 20.02 25.92 -0.24
C GLY A 460 20.14 24.41 -0.04
N VAL A 461 20.81 24.04 1.06
CA VAL A 461 20.84 22.68 1.61
C VAL A 461 20.35 22.74 3.06
N THR A 462 19.64 21.72 3.50
CA THR A 462 19.15 21.57 4.87
C THR A 462 19.37 20.16 5.42
N SER A 463 19.01 19.94 6.68
CA SER A 463 19.02 18.66 7.38
C SER A 463 17.77 18.51 8.25
N ILE A 464 17.43 17.28 8.65
CA ILE A 464 16.31 17.05 9.59
C ILE A 464 16.54 17.83 10.89
N SER A 465 17.77 17.81 11.43
CA SER A 465 18.09 18.51 12.67
C SER A 465 17.93 20.03 12.58
N ARG A 466 18.27 20.62 11.43
CA ARG A 466 18.13 22.07 11.18
C ARG A 466 16.67 22.48 11.11
N GLU A 467 15.83 21.70 10.41
CA GLU A 467 14.40 22.01 10.28
C GLU A 467 13.65 21.83 11.60
N LEU A 468 14.10 20.91 12.47
CA LEU A 468 13.50 20.68 13.78
C LEU A 468 14.15 21.48 14.93
N GLY A 469 15.28 22.15 14.68
CA GLY A 469 16.03 22.90 15.69
C GLY A 469 16.67 22.04 16.79
N ARG A 470 16.85 20.73 16.58
CA ARG A 470 17.45 19.80 17.56
C ARG A 470 18.12 18.62 16.88
N GLU A 471 19.14 18.06 17.51
CA GLU A 471 19.79 16.83 17.06
C GLU A 471 18.80 15.65 17.05
N GLN A 472 18.92 14.78 16.05
CA GLN A 472 18.12 13.57 15.91
C GLN A 472 18.91 12.33 16.32
N ASP A 473 18.21 11.31 16.82
CA ASP A 473 18.82 9.99 17.04
C ASP A 473 19.14 9.34 15.69
N PHE A 474 20.43 9.30 15.36
CA PHE A 474 20.91 8.82 14.06
C PHE A 474 20.59 7.33 13.81
N ILE A 475 20.59 6.51 14.87
CA ILE A 475 20.27 5.09 14.78
C ILE A 475 18.78 4.92 14.51
N LEU A 476 17.93 5.66 15.24
CA LEU A 476 16.48 5.63 15.03
C LEU A 476 16.11 6.07 13.61
N VAL A 477 16.73 7.14 13.09
CA VAL A 477 16.48 7.62 11.72
C VAL A 477 16.87 6.55 10.69
N LYS A 478 17.99 5.83 10.88
CA LYS A 478 18.37 4.70 10.00
C LYS A 478 17.33 3.58 10.03
N GLN A 479 16.85 3.18 11.21
CA GLN A 479 15.84 2.13 11.35
C GLN A 479 14.52 2.52 10.69
N GLN A 480 14.06 3.77 10.90
CA GLN A 480 12.85 4.29 10.25
C GLN A 480 13.01 4.34 8.74
N LEU A 481 14.18 4.76 8.24
CA LEU A 481 14.45 4.78 6.80
C LEU A 481 14.44 3.36 6.21
N GLU A 482 15.04 2.39 6.88
CA GLU A 482 15.04 0.98 6.44
C GLU A 482 13.62 0.42 6.38
N ALA A 483 12.78 0.70 7.38
CA ALA A 483 11.37 0.32 7.39
C ALA A 483 10.58 0.95 6.23
N VAL A 484 10.86 2.23 5.91
CA VAL A 484 10.26 2.92 4.77
C VAL A 484 10.71 2.31 3.43
N PHE A 485 11.98 1.91 3.30
CA PHE A 485 12.46 1.16 2.13
C PHE A 485 11.76 -0.19 2.01
N ARG A 486 11.57 -0.94 3.10
CA ARG A 486 10.84 -2.21 3.08
C ARG A 486 9.39 -2.04 2.65
N ARG A 487 8.73 -0.98 3.10
CA ARG A 487 7.36 -0.65 2.68
C ARG A 487 7.30 -0.35 1.19
N ASN A 488 8.14 0.58 0.71
CA ASN A 488 8.07 1.07 -0.66
C ASN A 488 8.56 0.05 -1.69
N PHE A 489 9.63 -0.71 -1.40
CA PHE A 489 10.15 -1.73 -2.32
C PHE A 489 9.48 -3.10 -2.13
N GLY A 490 8.94 -3.41 -0.94
CA GLY A 490 8.19 -4.64 -0.70
C GLY A 490 6.74 -4.60 -1.21
N ALA A 491 6.23 -3.42 -1.57
CA ALA A 491 4.93 -3.25 -2.22
C ALA A 491 4.96 -3.44 -3.75
N LEU A 492 6.16 -3.61 -4.34
CA LEU A 492 6.38 -3.77 -5.79
C LEU A 492 6.27 -5.21 -6.28
#